data_AF-M2YTG8-F1
#
_entry.id   AF-M2YTG8-F1
#
_cell.length_a   1.000
_cell.length_b   1.000
_cell.length_c   1.000
_cell.angle_alpha   90.00
_cell.angle_beta   90.00
_cell.angle_gamma   90.00
#
_symmetry.space_group_name_H-M   'P 1'
#
loop_
_entity.id
_entity.type
_entity.pdbx_description
1 polymer ?
#
loop_
_entity_poly.entity_id
_entity_poly.type
_entity_poly.pdbx_seq_one_letter_code
_entity_poly.pdbx_strand_id
1 'polypeptide(L)'
;FLLTGCCVRTSVLLFYRRLVEGACPKPWKWAVWVAIAFNYAWTLAFILALIFNCTPTEAYWKSFDFAYTKKYHCSETTINNLLAGIMAVVSDFYAVALPCIMMRRLQLPVGQKLALYAIFSLGLVVVMGSAVRTFYLWNVGRQSDVSTYIFNVFVWAQLELALGHLCASAPALRVFFR
;
A
#
# COMPACT_ATOMS: atom_id res chain seq x y z
N PHE A 1 -6.51 -7.17 3.42
CA PHE A 1 -5.70 -6.40 2.44
C PHE A 1 -4.81 -5.37 3.12
N LEU A 2 -5.33 -4.46 3.97
CA LEU A 2 -4.53 -3.42 4.64
C LEU A 2 -3.34 -3.97 5.45
N LEU A 3 -3.61 -4.87 6.39
CA LEU A 3 -2.57 -5.49 7.23
C LEU A 3 -1.56 -6.28 6.38
N THR A 4 -2.05 -7.02 5.40
CA THR A 4 -1.23 -7.81 4.47
C THR A 4 -0.27 -6.91 3.69
N GLY A 5 -0.78 -5.80 3.11
CA GLY A 5 0.04 -4.83 2.40
C GLY A 5 1.07 -4.15 3.31
N CYS A 6 0.70 -3.83 4.55
CA CYS A 6 1.63 -3.29 5.53
C CYS A 6 2.79 -4.28 5.79
N CYS A 7 2.49 -5.55 6.05
CA CYS A 7 3.49 -6.59 6.28
C CYS A 7 4.39 -6.84 5.05
N VAL A 8 3.87 -6.80 3.83
CA VAL A 8 4.66 -6.98 2.61
C VAL A 8 5.65 -5.84 2.44
N ARG A 9 5.18 -4.59 2.48
CA ARG A 9 6.04 -3.40 2.35
C ARG A 9 7.13 -3.40 3.42
N THR A 10 6.77 -3.77 4.64
CA THR A 10 7.68 -3.80 5.78
C THR A 10 8.74 -4.91 5.66
N SER A 11 8.35 -6.10 5.18
CA SER A 11 9.26 -7.19 4.85
C SER A 11 10.29 -6.79 3.78
N VAL A 12 9.83 -6.14 2.71
CA VAL A 12 10.70 -5.64 1.63
C VAL A 12 11.71 -4.61 2.17
N LEU A 13 11.23 -3.62 2.94
CA LEU A 13 12.09 -2.59 3.55
C LEU A 13 13.15 -3.20 4.48
N LEU A 14 12.78 -4.20 5.29
CA LEU A 14 13.69 -4.92 6.17
C LEU A 14 14.71 -5.76 5.39
N PHE A 15 14.29 -6.43 4.32
CA PHE A 15 15.18 -7.19 3.44
C PHE A 15 16.23 -6.27 2.80
N TYR A 16 15.81 -5.14 2.24
CA TYR A 16 16.72 -4.14 1.68
C TYR A 16 17.66 -3.56 2.75
N ARG A 17 17.17 -3.34 3.97
CA ARG A 17 18.01 -2.86 5.08
C ARG A 17 19.13 -3.85 5.41
N ARG A 18 18.81 -5.15 5.51
CA ARG A 18 19.80 -6.21 5.76
C ARG A 18 20.82 -6.31 4.63
N LEU A 19 20.33 -6.24 3.39
CA LEU A 19 21.19 -6.32 2.20
C LEU A 19 22.23 -5.19 2.14
N VAL A 20 21.89 -4.01 2.67
CA VAL A 20 22.69 -2.79 2.55
C VAL A 20 23.36 -2.37 3.86
N GLU A 21 23.27 -3.23 4.88
CA GLU A 21 23.76 -2.97 6.23
C GLU A 21 25.25 -2.62 6.29
N GLY A 22 26.05 -3.10 5.32
CA GLY A 22 27.49 -2.82 5.18
C GLY A 22 27.91 -1.84 4.08
N ALA A 23 26.99 -1.35 3.23
CA ALA A 23 27.34 -0.55 2.04
C ALA A 23 26.87 0.92 2.09
N CYS A 24 26.00 1.31 3.03
CA CYS A 24 25.39 2.63 3.03
C CYS A 24 25.54 3.45 4.32
N PRO A 25 25.46 4.79 4.22
CA PRO A 25 25.61 5.71 5.33
C PRO A 25 24.41 5.67 6.30
N LYS A 26 24.66 5.97 7.58
CA LYS A 26 23.67 6.02 8.69
C LYS A 26 22.35 6.76 8.39
N PRO A 27 22.27 7.90 7.66
CA PRO A 27 21.00 8.55 7.32
C PRO A 27 20.04 7.65 6.53
N TRP A 28 20.55 6.72 5.72
CA TRP A 28 19.71 5.80 4.97
C TRP A 28 18.95 4.83 5.88
N LYS A 29 19.61 4.35 6.94
CA LYS A 29 19.00 3.46 7.94
C LYS A 29 17.84 4.17 8.67
N TRP A 30 17.99 5.46 8.94
CA TRP A 30 16.93 6.30 9.52
C TRP A 30 15.76 6.48 8.56
N ALA A 31 16.01 6.76 7.27
CA ALA A 31 14.94 6.88 6.28
C ALA A 31 14.07 5.62 6.20
N VAL A 32 14.67 4.43 6.22
CA VAL A 32 13.94 3.14 6.24
C VAL A 32 13.12 2.94 7.52
N TRP A 33 13.61 3.37 8.68
CA TRP A 33 12.84 3.30 9.92
C TRP A 33 11.65 4.25 9.93
N VAL A 34 11.84 5.48 9.45
CA VAL A 34 10.76 6.45 9.27
C VAL A 34 9.71 5.90 8.30
N ALA A 35 10.14 5.24 7.22
CA ALA A 35 9.26 4.56 6.27
C ALA A 35 8.33 3.53 6.94
N ILE A 36 8.94 2.66 7.76
CA ILE A 36 8.24 1.58 8.44
C ILE A 36 7.26 2.17 9.45
N ALA A 37 7.71 3.12 10.27
CA ALA A 37 6.86 3.77 11.27
C ALA A 37 5.67 4.48 10.62
N PHE A 38 5.91 5.20 9.53
CA PHE A 38 4.86 5.89 8.76
C PHE A 38 3.83 4.90 8.20
N ASN A 39 4.26 3.78 7.63
CA ASN A 39 3.35 2.77 7.07
C ASN A 39 2.44 2.14 8.14
N TYR A 40 2.98 1.85 9.33
CA TYR A 40 2.18 1.35 10.46
C TYR A 40 1.22 2.41 10.99
N ALA A 41 1.71 3.64 11.21
CA ALA A 41 0.88 4.74 11.71
C ALA A 41 -0.30 5.03 10.76
N TRP A 42 -0.03 5.06 9.46
CA TRP A 42 -1.04 5.24 8.44
C TRP A 42 -2.07 4.09 8.40
N THR A 43 -1.60 2.84 8.44
CA THR A 43 -2.48 1.66 8.45
C THR A 43 -3.38 1.65 9.68
N LEU A 44 -2.84 1.99 10.85
CA LEU A 44 -3.59 2.08 12.09
C LEU A 44 -4.62 3.21 12.05
N ALA A 45 -4.24 4.39 11.57
CA ALA A 45 -5.15 5.53 11.41
C ALA A 45 -6.33 5.18 10.49
N PHE A 46 -6.07 4.49 9.38
CA PHE A 46 -7.13 4.09 8.46
C PHE A 46 -8.07 3.04 9.05
N ILE A 47 -7.55 2.07 9.83
CA ILE A 47 -8.38 1.11 10.56
C ILE A 47 -9.28 1.82 11.58
N LEU A 48 -8.73 2.76 12.35
CA LEU A 48 -9.50 3.54 13.32
C LEU A 48 -10.57 4.40 12.62
N ALA A 49 -10.25 5.02 11.49
CA ALA A 49 -11.19 5.80 10.69
C ALA A 49 -12.34 4.96 10.10
N LEU A 50 -12.09 3.68 9.80
CA LEU A 50 -13.12 2.72 9.39
C LEU A 50 -14.03 2.33 10.56
N ILE A 51 -13.47 2.11 11.75
CA ILE A 51 -14.24 1.74 12.95
C ILE A 51 -15.10 2.91 13.42
N PHE A 52 -14.56 4.13 13.44
CA PHE A 52 -15.25 5.34 13.92
C PHE A 52 -15.91 6.14 12.80
N ASN A 53 -16.25 5.50 11.68
CA ASN A 53 -16.76 6.21 10.49
C ASN A 53 -18.15 6.85 10.71
N CYS A 54 -18.97 6.27 11.60
CA CYS A 54 -20.26 6.81 12.00
C CYS A 54 -20.34 6.96 13.52
N THR A 55 -21.03 8.01 13.96
CA THR A 55 -21.40 8.21 15.36
C THR A 55 -22.93 8.21 15.49
N PRO A 56 -23.53 7.23 16.20
CA PRO A 56 -22.92 6.06 16.83
C PRO A 56 -22.45 5.00 15.81
N THR A 57 -21.42 4.22 16.15
CA THR A 57 -20.85 3.18 15.26
C THR A 57 -21.89 2.13 14.87
N GLU A 58 -22.85 1.88 15.77
CA GLU A 58 -23.99 1.00 15.55
C GLU A 58 -24.82 1.35 14.32
N ALA A 59 -24.86 2.64 13.97
CA ALA A 59 -25.60 3.11 12.81
C ALA A 59 -25.03 2.57 11.50
N TYR A 60 -23.73 2.24 11.44
CA TYR A 60 -23.12 1.73 10.21
C TYR A 60 -23.77 0.43 9.72
N TRP A 61 -24.08 -0.50 10.63
CA TRP A 61 -24.73 -1.77 10.27
C TRP A 61 -26.24 -1.76 10.49
N LYS A 62 -26.76 -0.99 11.45
CA LYS A 62 -28.22 -0.87 11.68
C LYS A 62 -28.91 0.10 10.72
N SER A 63 -28.18 0.92 9.96
CA SER A 63 -28.76 1.78 8.92
C SER A 63 -29.44 1.00 7.79
N PHE A 64 -29.09 -0.27 7.58
CA PHE A 64 -29.76 -1.13 6.59
C PHE A 64 -31.07 -1.74 7.12
N ASP A 65 -31.34 -1.58 8.41
CA ASP A 65 -32.53 -2.10 9.06
C ASP A 65 -33.62 -1.02 9.09
N PHE A 66 -34.78 -1.29 8.49
CA PHE A 66 -35.87 -0.32 8.36
C PHE A 66 -36.44 0.15 9.71
N ALA A 67 -36.13 -0.56 10.80
CA ALA A 67 -36.56 -0.23 12.16
C ALA A 67 -35.66 0.81 12.87
N TYR A 68 -34.52 1.19 12.30
CA TYR A 68 -33.56 2.06 12.98
C TYR A 68 -33.92 3.56 12.84
N THR A 69 -34.44 4.14 13.92
CA THR A 69 -34.96 5.53 13.98
C THR A 69 -34.04 6.53 14.69
N LYS A 70 -32.86 6.11 15.16
CA LYS A 70 -31.93 7.02 15.85
C LYS A 70 -31.25 7.95 14.83
N LYS A 71 -31.15 9.25 15.17
CA LYS A 71 -30.30 10.19 14.42
C LYS A 71 -28.86 9.71 14.44
N TYR A 72 -28.29 9.49 13.26
CA TYR A 72 -26.89 9.14 13.08
C TYR A 72 -26.19 10.20 12.24
N HIS A 73 -24.91 10.41 12.50
CA HIS A 73 -24.05 11.23 11.67
C HIS A 73 -22.89 10.37 11.19
N CYS A 74 -22.86 10.09 9.90
CA CYS A 74 -21.73 9.42 9.25
C CYS A 74 -20.83 10.48 8.64
N SER A 75 -19.52 10.33 8.85
CA SER A 75 -18.54 11.22 8.25
C SER A 75 -18.61 11.13 6.72
N GLU A 76 -18.43 12.25 6.02
CA GLU A 76 -18.36 12.26 4.55
C GLU A 76 -17.25 11.32 4.08
N THR A 77 -17.67 10.15 3.61
CA THR A 77 -16.76 9.06 3.24
C THR A 77 -15.92 9.45 2.03
N THR A 78 -16.42 10.37 1.19
CA THR A 78 -15.76 10.85 -0.03
C THR A 78 -14.40 11.49 0.27
N ILE A 79 -14.34 12.53 1.10
CA ILE A 79 -13.10 13.26 1.39
C ILE A 79 -12.09 12.34 2.09
N ASN A 80 -12.57 11.55 3.06
CA ASN A 80 -11.70 10.67 3.84
C ASN A 80 -11.10 9.54 2.98
N ASN A 81 -11.89 8.98 2.05
CA ASN A 81 -11.42 7.97 1.10
C ASN A 81 -10.38 8.53 0.11
N LEU A 82 -10.49 9.80 -0.31
CA LEU A 82 -9.49 10.41 -1.19
C LEU A 82 -8.16 10.59 -0.51
N LEU A 83 -8.18 11.22 0.68
CA LEU A 83 -6.98 11.40 1.48
C LEU A 83 -6.33 10.05 1.72
N ALA A 84 -7.15 9.04 1.99
CA ALA A 84 -6.63 7.71 2.20
C ALA A 84 -6.05 7.04 0.96
N GLY A 85 -6.69 7.22 -0.18
CA GLY A 85 -6.21 6.73 -1.46
C GLY A 85 -4.91 7.41 -1.89
N ILE A 86 -4.81 8.74 -1.74
CA ILE A 86 -3.58 9.50 -2.02
C ILE A 86 -2.44 8.98 -1.14
N MET A 87 -2.67 8.85 0.17
CA MET A 87 -1.66 8.40 1.11
C MET A 87 -1.23 6.94 0.85
N ALA A 88 -2.16 6.09 0.40
CA ALA A 88 -1.84 4.73 -0.03
C ALA A 88 -0.92 4.71 -1.25
N VAL A 89 -1.25 5.49 -2.29
CA VAL A 89 -0.42 5.62 -3.52
C VAL A 89 0.96 6.19 -3.20
N VAL A 90 1.03 7.22 -2.35
CA VAL A 90 2.31 7.81 -1.91
C VAL A 90 3.15 6.77 -1.15
N SER A 91 2.52 5.96 -0.30
CA SER A 91 3.21 4.90 0.43
C SER A 91 3.76 3.81 -0.49
N ASP A 92 3.00 3.42 -1.52
CA ASP A 92 3.46 2.47 -2.54
C ASP A 92 4.60 3.04 -3.37
N PHE A 93 4.46 4.28 -3.84
CA PHE A 93 5.49 4.96 -4.61
C PHE A 93 6.79 5.05 -3.82
N TYR A 94 6.71 5.43 -2.55
CA TYR A 94 7.86 5.54 -1.68
C TYR A 94 8.53 4.17 -1.41
N ALA A 95 7.75 3.10 -1.23
CA ALA A 95 8.26 1.74 -1.07
C ALA A 95 9.06 1.25 -2.29
N VAL A 96 8.73 1.72 -3.50
CA VAL A 96 9.47 1.43 -4.74
C VAL A 96 10.63 2.41 -4.97
N ALA A 97 10.43 3.70 -4.66
CA ALA A 97 11.42 4.75 -4.91
C ALA A 97 12.65 4.64 -4.01
N LEU A 98 12.47 4.32 -2.72
CA LEU A 98 13.57 4.08 -1.76
C LEU A 98 14.60 3.10 -2.31
N PRO A 99 14.26 1.83 -2.62
CA PRO A 99 15.23 0.88 -3.14
C PRO A 99 15.79 1.33 -4.50
N CYS A 100 15.03 2.05 -5.33
CA CYS A 100 15.49 2.52 -6.65
C CYS A 100 16.60 3.55 -6.53
N ILE A 101 16.43 4.54 -5.66
CA ILE A 101 17.44 5.56 -5.36
C ILE A 101 18.68 4.90 -4.75
N MET A 102 18.49 3.90 -3.88
CA MET A 102 19.59 3.14 -3.28
C MET A 102 20.42 2.40 -4.32
N MET A 103 19.77 1.72 -5.25
CA MET A 103 20.43 0.94 -6.29
C MET A 103 21.34 1.80 -7.16
N ARG A 104 20.92 3.02 -7.50
CA ARG A 104 21.71 3.92 -8.36
C ARG A 104 23.09 4.24 -7.79
N ARG A 105 23.27 4.14 -6.47
CA ARG A 105 24.57 4.39 -5.81
C ARG A 105 25.43 3.14 -5.65
N LEU A 106 24.90 1.93 -5.88
CA LEU A 106 25.63 0.69 -5.67
C LEU A 106 26.17 0.15 -6.99
N GLN A 107 27.50 0.01 -7.08
CA GLN A 107 28.17 -0.52 -8.27
C GLN A 107 28.03 -2.05 -8.35
N LEU A 108 26.97 -2.51 -9.01
CA LEU A 108 26.71 -3.94 -9.25
C LEU A 108 27.05 -4.34 -10.70
N PRO A 109 27.44 -5.61 -10.92
CA PRO A 109 27.68 -6.13 -12.26
C PRO A 109 26.42 -6.07 -13.13
N VAL A 110 26.61 -5.89 -14.44
CA VAL A 110 25.55 -5.53 -15.40
C VAL A 110 24.37 -6.50 -15.40
N GLY A 111 24.62 -7.80 -15.25
CA GLY A 111 23.56 -8.83 -15.19
C GLY A 111 22.65 -8.68 -13.96
N GLN A 112 23.21 -8.38 -12.79
CA GLN A 112 22.43 -8.14 -11.57
C GLN A 112 21.67 -6.81 -11.65
N LYS A 113 22.25 -5.82 -12.34
CA LYS A 113 21.62 -4.53 -12.58
C LYS A 113 20.35 -4.67 -13.44
N LEU A 114 20.40 -5.50 -14.49
CA LEU A 114 19.25 -5.77 -15.35
C LEU A 114 18.11 -6.47 -14.59
N ALA A 115 18.42 -7.50 -13.81
CA ALA A 115 17.42 -8.21 -13.00
C ALA A 115 16.72 -7.25 -12.02
N LEU A 116 17.45 -6.30 -11.44
CA LEU A 116 16.82 -5.35 -10.52
C LEU A 116 15.96 -4.31 -11.25
N TYR A 117 16.34 -3.87 -12.45
CA TYR A 117 15.46 -3.02 -13.27
C TYR A 117 14.13 -3.71 -13.60
N ALA A 118 14.15 -5.03 -13.85
CA ALA A 118 12.92 -5.80 -14.05
C ALA A 118 12.05 -5.87 -12.77
N ILE A 119 12.65 -5.95 -11.59
CA ILE A 119 11.91 -5.90 -10.31
C ILE A 119 11.32 -4.49 -10.10
N PHE A 120 12.05 -3.43 -10.45
CA PHE A 120 11.54 -2.06 -10.36
C PHE A 120 10.37 -1.79 -11.30
N SER A 121 10.40 -2.32 -12.53
CA SER A 121 9.28 -2.15 -13.47
C SER A 121 8.02 -2.84 -12.93
N LEU A 122 8.14 -4.04 -12.35
CA LEU A 122 7.03 -4.71 -11.68
C LEU A 122 6.51 -3.87 -10.49
N GLY A 123 7.40 -3.29 -9.69
CA GLY A 123 7.03 -2.36 -8.61
C GLY A 123 6.23 -1.15 -9.11
N LEU A 124 6.60 -0.57 -10.25
CA LEU A 124 5.84 0.53 -10.86
C LEU A 124 4.43 0.09 -11.31
N VAL A 125 4.28 -1.13 -11.83
CA VAL A 125 2.96 -1.68 -12.18
C VAL A 125 2.07 -1.83 -10.94
N VAL A 126 2.64 -2.22 -9.79
CA VAL A 126 1.90 -2.28 -8.52
C VAL A 126 1.39 -0.89 -8.11
N VAL A 127 2.23 0.14 -8.20
CA VAL A 127 1.85 1.55 -7.90
C VAL A 127 0.73 2.03 -8.83
N MET A 128 0.79 1.68 -10.11
CA MET A 128 -0.28 2.00 -11.07
C MET A 128 -1.59 1.30 -10.69
N GLY A 129 -1.52 0.01 -10.30
CA GLY A 129 -2.67 -0.75 -9.83
C GLY A 129 -3.31 -0.13 -8.57
N SER A 130 -2.49 0.36 -7.63
CA SER A 130 -3.00 1.00 -6.41
C SER A 130 -3.63 2.38 -6.69
N ALA A 131 -3.11 3.13 -7.68
CA ALA A 131 -3.73 4.37 -8.15
C ALA A 131 -5.11 4.11 -8.79
N VAL A 132 -5.22 3.09 -9.64
CA VAL A 132 -6.49 2.68 -10.25
C VAL A 132 -7.50 2.24 -9.18
N ARG A 133 -7.05 1.46 -8.18
CA ARG A 133 -7.89 1.07 -7.03
C ARG A 133 -8.42 2.29 -6.28
N THR A 134 -7.55 3.26 -6.00
CA THR A 134 -7.94 4.53 -5.34
C THR A 134 -8.98 5.29 -6.15
N PHE A 135 -8.85 5.34 -7.49
CA PHE A 135 -9.82 5.98 -8.35
C PHE A 135 -11.21 5.31 -8.26
N TYR A 136 -11.26 3.97 -8.28
CA TYR A 136 -12.51 3.26 -8.08
C TYR A 136 -13.10 3.46 -6.68
N LEU A 137 -12.26 3.49 -5.64
CA LEU A 137 -12.70 3.76 -4.26
C LEU A 137 -13.33 5.15 -4.11
N TRP A 138 -12.80 6.15 -4.81
CA TRP A 138 -13.38 7.49 -4.85
C TRP A 138 -14.75 7.52 -5.56
N ASN A 139 -14.90 6.76 -6.65
CA ASN A 139 -16.16 6.69 -7.39
C ASN A 139 -17.27 5.90 -6.66
N VAL A 140 -16.92 5.00 -5.74
CA VAL A 140 -17.89 4.28 -4.88
C VAL A 140 -18.78 5.26 -4.10
N GLY A 141 -18.25 6.42 -3.68
CA GLY A 141 -19.01 7.41 -2.92
C GLY A 141 -19.98 8.26 -3.74
N ARG A 142 -19.95 8.20 -5.08
CA ARG A 142 -20.74 9.08 -5.97
C ARG A 142 -21.72 8.33 -6.89
N GLN A 143 -21.60 7.01 -7.01
CA GLN A 143 -22.37 6.20 -7.95
C GLN A 143 -23.37 5.31 -7.23
N SER A 144 -24.56 5.13 -7.81
CA SER A 144 -25.64 4.32 -7.24
C SER A 144 -25.32 2.80 -7.22
N ASP A 145 -24.45 2.33 -8.12
CA ASP A 145 -24.09 0.92 -8.27
C ASP A 145 -22.87 0.51 -7.42
N VAL A 146 -23.00 0.66 -6.10
CA VAL A 146 -21.92 0.40 -5.12
C VAL A 146 -21.32 -1.01 -5.25
N SER A 147 -22.13 -2.03 -5.55
CA SER A 147 -21.71 -3.44 -5.62
C SER A 147 -20.65 -3.72 -6.69
N THR A 148 -20.79 -3.15 -7.88
CA THR A 148 -19.88 -3.40 -9.02
C THR A 148 -18.51 -2.74 -8.81
N TYR A 149 -18.50 -1.54 -8.24
CA TYR A 149 -17.27 -0.82 -7.94
C TYR A 149 -16.49 -1.47 -6.79
N ILE A 150 -17.17 -1.95 -5.75
CA ILE A 150 -16.52 -2.71 -4.66
C ILE A 150 -15.87 -3.98 -5.19
N PHE A 151 -16.55 -4.74 -6.07
CA PHE A 151 -15.98 -5.94 -6.68
C PHE A 151 -14.67 -5.62 -7.41
N ASN A 152 -14.66 -4.58 -8.24
CA ASN A 152 -13.45 -4.14 -8.94
C ASN A 152 -12.33 -3.75 -7.96
N VAL A 153 -12.65 -3.01 -6.90
CA VAL A 153 -11.66 -2.65 -5.85
C VAL A 153 -11.02 -3.89 -5.24
N PHE A 154 -11.79 -4.95 -4.97
CA PHE A 154 -11.25 -6.21 -4.44
C PHE A 154 -10.34 -6.93 -5.43
N VAL A 155 -10.73 -7.02 -6.70
CA VAL A 155 -9.91 -7.66 -7.74
C VAL A 155 -8.57 -6.94 -7.89
N TRP A 156 -8.59 -5.61 -7.98
CA TRP A 156 -7.37 -4.80 -8.05
C TRP A 156 -6.51 -4.91 -6.79
N ALA A 157 -7.13 -4.96 -5.60
CA ALA A 157 -6.41 -5.16 -4.34
C ALA A 157 -5.70 -6.53 -4.29
N GLN A 158 -6.33 -7.59 -4.79
CA GLN A 158 -5.71 -8.92 -4.81
C GLN A 158 -4.56 -8.99 -5.82
N LEU A 159 -4.71 -8.39 -6.99
CA LEU A 159 -3.64 -8.26 -7.97
C LEU A 159 -2.45 -7.48 -7.39
N GLU A 160 -2.72 -6.35 -6.72
CA GLU A 160 -1.71 -5.54 -6.04
C GLU A 160 -0.93 -6.36 -5.01
N LEU A 161 -1.63 -7.14 -4.17
CA LEU A 161 -1.01 -7.99 -3.14
C LEU A 161 -0.19 -9.13 -3.74
N ALA A 162 -0.70 -9.78 -4.79
CA ALA A 162 -0.01 -10.89 -5.45
C ALA A 162 1.29 -10.40 -6.13
N LEU A 163 1.21 -9.31 -6.89
CA LEU A 163 2.36 -8.67 -7.52
C LEU A 163 3.35 -8.15 -6.46
N GLY A 164 2.86 -7.59 -5.35
CA GLY A 164 3.68 -7.17 -4.22
C GLY A 164 4.50 -8.31 -3.61
N HIS A 165 3.90 -9.49 -3.43
CA HIS A 165 4.60 -10.69 -2.94
C HIS A 165 5.66 -11.20 -3.93
N LEU A 166 5.35 -11.18 -5.23
CA LEU A 166 6.32 -11.54 -6.28
C LEU A 166 7.50 -10.58 -6.29
N CYS A 167 7.24 -9.27 -6.21
CA CYS A 167 8.29 -8.25 -6.10
C CYS A 167 9.12 -8.41 -4.82
N ALA A 168 8.50 -8.81 -3.71
CA ALA A 168 9.20 -9.01 -2.44
C ALA A 168 10.12 -10.24 -2.44
N SER A 169 9.76 -11.29 -3.17
CA SER A 169 10.52 -12.55 -3.25
C SER A 169 11.57 -12.54 -4.38
N ALA A 170 11.39 -11.72 -5.42
CA ALA A 170 12.32 -11.64 -6.55
C ALA A 170 13.79 -11.32 -6.18
N PRO A 171 14.10 -10.44 -5.20
CA PRO A 171 15.47 -10.23 -4.75
C PRO A 171 16.12 -11.47 -4.11
N ALA A 172 15.36 -12.41 -3.55
CA ALA A 172 15.90 -13.65 -3.00
C ALA A 172 16.29 -14.65 -4.11
N LEU A 173 15.53 -14.66 -5.22
CA LEU A 173 15.82 -15.52 -6.38
C LEU A 173 17.15 -15.18 -7.07
N ARG A 174 17.68 -13.97 -6.87
CA ARG A 174 18.94 -13.52 -7.48
C ARG A 174 20.14 -14.42 -7.15
N VAL A 175 20.08 -15.17 -6.04
CA VAL A 175 21.15 -16.10 -5.61
C VAL A 175 21.27 -17.30 -6.55
N PHE A 176 20.18 -17.69 -7.22
CA PHE A 176 20.17 -18.83 -8.16
C PHE A 176 20.74 -18.49 -9.54
N PHE A 177 20.77 -17.21 -9.93
CA PHE A 177 21.31 -16.74 -11.22
C PHE A 177 22.76 -16.27 -11.12
N ARG A 178 23.56 -16.88 -10.22
CA ARG A 178 24.98 -16.55 -10.03
C ARG A 178 25.84 -17.05 -11.18
#